data_AF-A0A9D0NYZ6-F1
#
_entry.id   AF-A0A9D0NYZ6-F1
#
_cell.length_a   1.000
_cell.length_b   1.000
_cell.length_c   1.000
_cell.angle_alpha   90.00
_cell.angle_beta   90.00
_cell.angle_gamma   90.00
#
_symmetry.space_group_name_H-M   'P 1'
#
loop_
_entity.id
_entity.type
_entity.pdbx_description
1 polymer ?
#
loop_
_entity_poly.entity_id
_entity_poly.type
_entity_poly.pdbx_seq_one_letter_code
_entity_poly.pdbx_strand_id
1 'polypeptide(L)'
;VVSVLEQALEQDPEMEDRQRYQDALNSVLYLWDLLDLSTTDNIAMYVANKLYECEELHYRKVLDGEESEALFSPLFPARRAAFRAVRGFIGEAGEAGNEQLVEGEVYCYEDDRFQVRLEDAGDLLGNENYVFLIVENMINNGLYYAGQKQYRNRFAKLSLHVGKDRGNAVFRIYNPGPGIGDDFRDKIYQLGYSTKRSRGHHGKGLGLYFVKQLVNGYEGSIDFSNICNREHTYVVRIECESGTVVNRIIETAVNDRGKPVCKDENGAQEKELRFSVSERIRSLEVSRHADKKTHVFTEFGRTGKTSVLDPEHPDHPAWRMDVTGKVSATEIIFRPLDTMGVEFTIRIPTAESRLDPQYHDSVQQLLPEPDAPDENPEPVSKLIED
;
A
#
# COMPACT_ATOMS: atom_id res chain seq x y z
N VAL A 1 -25.90 6.58 -22.66
CA VAL A 1 -24.63 7.34 -22.46
C VAL A 1 -23.43 6.41 -22.66
N VAL A 2 -23.31 5.33 -21.88
CA VAL A 2 -22.28 4.28 -22.05
C VAL A 2 -22.18 3.80 -23.50
N SER A 3 -23.28 3.30 -24.08
CA SER A 3 -23.34 2.85 -25.49
C SER A 3 -22.97 3.92 -26.53
N VAL A 4 -23.13 5.21 -26.22
CA VAL A 4 -22.75 6.32 -27.13
C VAL A 4 -21.25 6.60 -27.05
N LEU A 5 -20.67 6.49 -25.85
CA LEU A 5 -19.22 6.64 -25.64
C LEU A 5 -18.45 5.45 -26.22
N GLU A 6 -18.98 4.24 -26.08
CA GLU A 6 -18.45 3.02 -26.71
C GLU A 6 -18.45 3.16 -28.24
N GLN A 7 -19.57 3.57 -28.83
CA GLN A 7 -19.66 3.83 -30.27
C GLN A 7 -18.72 4.95 -30.74
N ALA A 8 -18.47 5.97 -29.90
CA ALA A 8 -17.51 7.03 -30.24
C ALA A 8 -16.05 6.53 -30.18
N LEU A 9 -15.73 5.61 -29.28
CA LEU A 9 -14.41 4.97 -29.19
C LEU A 9 -14.16 3.99 -30.36
N GLU A 10 -15.21 3.33 -30.85
CA GLU A 10 -15.15 2.45 -32.03
C GLU A 10 -14.94 3.21 -33.35
N GLN A 11 -15.24 4.52 -33.39
CA GLN A 11 -15.07 5.38 -34.57
C GLN A 11 -13.63 5.89 -34.78
N ASP A 12 -12.66 5.31 -34.05
CA ASP A 12 -11.23 5.64 -34.07
C ASP A 12 -10.92 7.16 -34.04
N PRO A 13 -11.34 7.86 -32.97
CA PRO A 13 -11.13 9.30 -32.81
C PRO A 13 -9.64 9.63 -32.62
N GLU A 14 -9.26 10.89 -32.82
CA GLU A 14 -7.90 11.38 -32.50
C GLU A 14 -7.51 11.01 -31.07
N MET A 15 -6.21 10.77 -30.82
CA MET A 15 -5.70 10.25 -29.54
C MET A 15 -6.19 11.03 -28.30
N GLU A 16 -6.25 12.36 -28.36
CA GLU A 16 -6.75 13.18 -27.25
C GLU A 16 -8.24 12.96 -26.99
N ASP A 17 -9.06 12.87 -28.04
CA ASP A 17 -10.50 12.65 -27.92
C ASP A 17 -10.81 11.22 -27.51
N ARG A 18 -10.03 10.24 -27.98
CA ARG A 18 -10.08 8.85 -27.51
C ARG A 18 -9.86 8.76 -26.00
N GLN A 19 -8.84 9.45 -25.49
CA GLN A 19 -8.55 9.46 -24.07
C GLN A 19 -9.66 10.14 -23.26
N ARG A 20 -10.17 11.28 -23.74
CA ARG A 20 -11.33 11.95 -23.10
C ARG A 20 -12.58 11.07 -23.08
N TYR A 21 -12.90 10.38 -24.18
CA TYR A 21 -14.04 9.47 -24.23
C TYR A 21 -13.86 8.27 -23.31
N GLN A 22 -12.65 7.72 -23.23
CA GLN A 22 -12.34 6.64 -22.31
C GLN A 22 -12.47 7.09 -20.85
N ASP A 23 -11.99 8.28 -20.50
CA ASP A 23 -12.09 8.84 -19.16
C ASP A 23 -13.54 9.15 -18.77
N ALA A 24 -14.34 9.67 -19.71
CA ALA A 24 -15.77 9.88 -19.53
C ALA A 24 -16.51 8.55 -19.32
N LEU A 25 -16.19 7.52 -20.11
CA LEU A 25 -16.78 6.19 -19.98
C LEU A 25 -16.44 5.58 -18.62
N ASN A 26 -15.16 5.61 -18.23
CA ASN A 26 -14.70 5.13 -16.94
C ASN A 26 -15.41 5.86 -15.78
N SER A 27 -15.62 7.17 -15.90
CA SER A 27 -16.32 7.97 -14.89
C SER A 27 -17.79 7.58 -14.76
N VAL A 28 -18.49 7.35 -15.87
CA VAL A 28 -19.89 6.93 -15.87
C VAL A 28 -20.04 5.52 -15.28
N LEU A 29 -19.16 4.58 -15.68
CA LEU A 29 -19.14 3.23 -15.13
C LEU A 29 -18.90 3.24 -13.62
N TYR A 30 -17.93 4.03 -13.16
CA TYR A 30 -17.66 4.20 -11.73
C TYR A 30 -18.88 4.69 -10.95
N LEU A 31 -19.59 5.71 -11.44
CA LEU A 31 -20.79 6.23 -10.77
C LEU A 31 -21.92 5.21 -10.73
N TRP A 32 -22.04 4.40 -11.79
CA TRP A 32 -23.05 3.35 -11.84
C TRP A 32 -22.75 2.21 -10.86
N ASP A 33 -21.49 1.75 -10.81
CA ASP A 33 -21.04 0.78 -9.82
C ASP A 33 -21.25 1.27 -8.39
N LEU A 34 -20.92 2.55 -8.12
CA LEU A 34 -21.15 3.15 -6.81
C LEU A 34 -22.65 3.16 -6.45
N LEU A 35 -23.52 3.51 -7.41
CA LEU A 35 -24.96 3.52 -7.21
C LEU A 35 -25.51 2.12 -6.92
N ASP A 36 -25.10 1.12 -7.70
CA ASP A 36 -25.48 -0.29 -7.51
C ASP A 36 -25.05 -0.78 -6.12
N LEU A 37 -23.79 -0.55 -5.75
CA LEU A 37 -23.28 -0.91 -4.43
C LEU A 37 -24.01 -0.17 -3.30
N SER A 38 -24.39 1.09 -3.52
CA SER A 38 -25.07 1.90 -2.51
C SER A 38 -26.54 1.54 -2.27
N THR A 39 -27.17 0.86 -3.22
CA THR A 39 -28.57 0.42 -3.15
C THR A 39 -28.69 -1.06 -2.78
N THR A 40 -27.56 -1.75 -2.65
CA THR A 40 -27.49 -3.17 -2.31
C THR A 40 -27.38 -3.37 -0.80
N ASP A 41 -28.31 -4.16 -0.23
CA ASP A 41 -28.32 -4.45 1.21
C ASP A 41 -27.15 -5.36 1.64
N ASN A 42 -26.79 -6.35 0.81
CA ASN A 42 -25.66 -7.25 1.06
C ASN A 42 -24.66 -7.22 -0.12
N ILE A 43 -23.74 -6.26 -0.07
CA ILE A 43 -22.73 -6.02 -1.10
C ILE A 43 -21.86 -7.26 -1.33
N ALA A 44 -21.40 -7.92 -0.27
CA ALA A 44 -20.53 -9.10 -0.39
C ALA A 44 -21.23 -10.22 -1.19
N MET A 45 -22.49 -10.52 -0.85
CA MET A 45 -23.27 -11.53 -1.57
C MET A 45 -23.52 -11.15 -3.04
N TYR A 46 -23.82 -9.89 -3.31
CA TYR A 46 -24.00 -9.39 -4.68
C TYR A 46 -22.73 -9.58 -5.52
N VAL A 47 -21.58 -9.16 -4.98
CA VAL A 47 -20.29 -9.29 -5.64
C VAL A 47 -19.91 -10.76 -5.84
N ALA A 48 -20.14 -11.61 -4.84
CA ALA A 48 -19.87 -13.05 -4.93
C ALA A 48 -20.70 -13.71 -6.05
N ASN A 49 -21.99 -13.38 -6.18
CA ASN A 49 -22.81 -13.89 -7.27
C ASN A 49 -22.25 -13.48 -8.64
N LYS A 50 -21.81 -12.23 -8.80
CA LYS A 50 -21.16 -11.76 -10.04
C LYS A 50 -19.83 -12.43 -10.30
N LEU A 51 -19.09 -12.74 -9.24
CA LEU A 51 -17.84 -13.49 -9.33
C LEU A 51 -18.09 -14.92 -9.84
N TYR A 52 -19.09 -15.63 -9.30
CA TYR A 52 -19.43 -16.98 -9.76
C TYR A 52 -19.89 -17.01 -11.21
N GLU A 53 -20.67 -16.01 -11.66
CA GLU A 53 -21.01 -15.85 -13.09
C GLU A 53 -19.74 -15.72 -13.96
N CYS A 54 -18.77 -14.92 -13.51
CA CYS A 54 -17.49 -14.74 -14.18
C CYS A 54 -16.64 -16.02 -14.18
N GLU A 55 -16.67 -16.77 -13.09
CA GLU A 55 -15.94 -18.02 -12.91
C GLU A 55 -16.46 -19.11 -13.86
N GLU A 56 -17.78 -19.28 -13.95
CA GLU A 56 -18.42 -20.21 -14.88
C GLU A 56 -18.02 -19.91 -16.34
N LEU A 57 -18.02 -18.62 -16.72
CA LEU A 57 -17.57 -18.18 -18.05
C LEU A 57 -16.08 -18.48 -18.27
N HIS A 58 -15.25 -18.27 -17.26
CA HIS A 58 -13.82 -18.55 -17.34
C HIS A 58 -13.55 -20.05 -17.50
N TYR A 59 -14.19 -20.91 -16.70
CA TYR A 59 -14.08 -22.37 -16.83
C TYR A 59 -14.49 -22.86 -18.21
N ARG A 60 -15.62 -22.38 -18.73
CA ARG A 60 -16.08 -22.72 -20.09
C ARG A 60 -15.04 -22.38 -21.13
N LYS A 61 -14.48 -21.17 -21.10
CA LYS A 61 -13.42 -20.77 -22.05
C LYS A 61 -12.19 -21.66 -21.97
N VAL A 62 -11.77 -22.03 -20.76
CA VAL A 62 -10.60 -22.91 -20.55
C VAL A 62 -10.88 -24.34 -21.06
N LEU A 63 -12.10 -24.84 -20.89
CA LEU A 63 -12.50 -26.19 -21.34
C LEU A 63 -12.77 -26.27 -22.85
N ASP A 64 -13.40 -25.25 -23.42
CA ASP A 64 -13.82 -25.24 -24.83
C ASP A 64 -12.65 -24.91 -25.79
N GLY A 65 -11.53 -24.39 -25.29
CA GLY A 65 -10.31 -24.13 -26.06
C GLY A 65 -10.47 -22.98 -27.06
N GLU A 66 -10.19 -21.74 -26.61
CA GLU A 66 -10.02 -20.48 -27.38
C GLU A 66 -11.08 -20.05 -28.43
N GLU A 67 -12.06 -20.85 -28.84
CA GLU A 67 -13.02 -20.50 -29.92
C GLU A 67 -14.33 -19.82 -29.46
N SER A 68 -14.36 -19.20 -28.29
CA SER A 68 -15.50 -18.37 -27.88
C SER A 68 -15.08 -16.90 -27.71
N GLU A 69 -15.32 -16.10 -28.75
CA GLU A 69 -15.38 -14.63 -28.68
C GLU A 69 -16.55 -14.22 -27.76
N ALA A 70 -16.42 -14.44 -26.45
CA ALA A 70 -17.33 -13.78 -25.53
C ALA A 70 -17.04 -12.27 -25.61
N LEU A 71 -18.07 -11.47 -25.91
CA LEU A 71 -18.01 -10.00 -25.98
C LEU A 71 -17.41 -9.35 -24.72
N PHE A 72 -17.34 -10.08 -23.61
CA PHE A 72 -16.79 -9.63 -22.34
C PHE A 72 -15.72 -10.62 -21.85
N SER A 73 -14.54 -10.12 -21.52
CA SER A 73 -13.54 -10.88 -20.77
C SER A 73 -13.71 -10.58 -19.29
N PRO A 74 -14.06 -11.56 -18.44
CA PRO A 74 -14.19 -11.34 -17.00
C PRO A 74 -12.83 -11.16 -16.31
N LEU A 75 -11.72 -11.28 -17.06
CA LEU A 75 -10.36 -11.22 -16.56
C LEU A 75 -9.78 -9.81 -16.67
N PHE A 76 -9.15 -9.36 -15.59
CA PHE A 76 -8.35 -8.14 -15.60
C PHE A 76 -7.09 -8.30 -14.74
N PRO A 77 -5.95 -7.72 -15.15
CA PRO A 77 -4.75 -7.76 -14.31
C PRO A 77 -4.93 -6.97 -13.02
N ALA A 78 -4.63 -7.58 -11.86
CA ALA A 78 -4.73 -6.93 -10.56
C ALA A 78 -3.93 -5.60 -10.50
N ARG A 79 -2.72 -5.60 -11.09
CA ARG A 79 -1.86 -4.41 -11.18
C ARG A 79 -2.46 -3.28 -12.00
N ARG A 80 -3.31 -3.57 -12.99
CA ARG A 80 -3.98 -2.55 -13.82
C ARG A 80 -5.03 -1.79 -13.01
N ALA A 81 -5.83 -2.50 -12.22
CA ALA A 81 -6.81 -1.89 -11.33
C ALA A 81 -6.14 -0.96 -10.30
N ALA A 82 -5.05 -1.43 -9.69
CA ALA A 82 -4.25 -0.63 -8.75
C ALA A 82 -3.64 0.60 -9.41
N PHE A 83 -3.06 0.45 -10.61
CA PHE A 83 -2.48 1.55 -11.36
C PHE A 83 -3.53 2.62 -11.70
N ARG A 84 -4.73 2.21 -12.16
CA ARG A 84 -5.85 3.13 -12.40
C ARG A 84 -6.21 3.94 -11.16
N ALA A 85 -6.30 3.29 -9.99
CA ALA A 85 -6.63 3.96 -8.74
C ALA A 85 -5.55 4.97 -8.32
N VAL A 86 -4.28 4.61 -8.46
CA VAL A 86 -3.15 5.45 -8.08
C VAL A 86 -2.98 6.66 -9.02
N ARG A 87 -3.25 6.52 -10.32
CA ARG A 87 -3.09 7.61 -11.30
C ARG A 87 -3.85 8.88 -10.92
N GLY A 88 -5.00 8.77 -10.24
CA GLY A 88 -5.75 9.94 -9.79
C GLY A 88 -5.04 10.77 -8.71
N PHE A 89 -4.05 10.19 -8.01
CA PHE A 89 -3.33 10.82 -6.91
C PHE A 89 -1.92 11.29 -7.29
N ILE A 90 -1.33 10.66 -8.30
CA ILE A 90 -0.06 11.03 -8.92
C ILE A 90 -0.36 12.15 -9.93
N GLY A 91 0.02 13.39 -9.64
CA GLY A 91 -0.34 14.54 -10.50
C GLY A 91 0.29 14.49 -11.90
N GLU A 92 -0.18 15.37 -12.80
CA GLU A 92 0.39 15.68 -14.13
C GLU A 92 1.83 16.25 -14.10
N ALA A 93 2.56 16.12 -13.00
CA ALA A 93 3.91 16.64 -12.85
C ALA A 93 4.92 15.80 -13.66
N GLY A 94 5.01 16.09 -14.95
CA GLY A 94 6.26 16.01 -15.73
C GLY A 94 6.47 14.76 -16.58
N GLU A 95 6.11 13.56 -16.14
CA GLU A 95 6.49 12.32 -16.87
C GLU A 95 5.40 11.22 -16.89
N ALA A 96 4.38 11.29 -16.03
CA ALA A 96 3.37 10.23 -15.90
C ALA A 96 2.28 10.23 -17.00
N GLY A 97 2.35 11.12 -18.00
CA GLY A 97 1.32 11.28 -19.04
C GLY A 97 1.13 10.04 -19.93
N ASN A 98 2.19 9.25 -20.12
CA ASN A 98 2.21 8.10 -21.05
C ASN A 98 2.73 6.79 -20.42
N GLU A 99 2.84 6.71 -19.09
CA GLU A 99 3.28 5.47 -18.43
C GLU A 99 2.19 4.39 -18.58
N GLN A 100 2.37 3.55 -19.60
CA GLN A 100 1.59 2.33 -19.78
C GLN A 100 2.29 1.22 -19.01
N LEU A 101 1.51 0.38 -18.32
CA LEU A 101 2.07 -0.80 -17.66
C LEU A 101 2.70 -1.70 -18.72
N VAL A 102 4.03 -1.85 -18.67
CA VAL A 102 4.76 -2.77 -19.54
C VAL A 102 4.61 -4.20 -19.01
N GLU A 103 4.40 -5.15 -19.90
CA GLU A 103 4.32 -6.56 -19.54
C GLU A 103 5.67 -7.09 -19.06
N GLY A 104 5.66 -7.82 -17.94
CA GLY A 104 6.88 -8.37 -17.32
C GLY A 104 7.74 -7.40 -16.52
N GLU A 105 7.47 -6.08 -16.56
CA GLU A 105 8.19 -5.10 -15.76
C GLU A 105 7.43 -4.68 -14.48
N VAL A 106 8.19 -4.37 -13.44
CA VAL A 106 7.66 -3.82 -12.19
C VAL A 106 7.51 -2.31 -12.35
N TYR A 107 6.29 -1.81 -12.18
CA TYR A 107 6.05 -0.37 -12.16
C TYR A 107 6.44 0.20 -10.79
N CYS A 108 7.33 1.18 -10.78
CA CYS A 108 7.77 1.87 -9.56
C CYS A 108 7.54 3.37 -9.72
N TYR A 109 6.91 3.99 -8.73
CA TYR A 109 6.75 5.44 -8.63
C TYR A 109 7.06 5.91 -7.22
N GLU A 110 7.75 7.05 -7.09
CA GLU A 110 8.04 7.64 -5.79
C GLU A 110 8.03 9.17 -5.89
N ASP A 111 7.28 9.83 -4.99
CA ASP A 111 7.34 11.27 -4.76
C ASP A 111 7.53 11.59 -3.26
N ASP A 112 7.31 12.83 -2.87
CA ASP A 112 7.42 13.26 -1.46
C ASP A 112 6.35 12.65 -0.53
N ARG A 113 5.27 12.07 -1.06
CA ARG A 113 4.09 11.60 -0.32
C ARG A 113 3.77 10.12 -0.52
N PHE A 114 4.13 9.57 -1.67
CA PHE A 114 3.75 8.26 -2.17
C PHE A 114 4.96 7.44 -2.59
N GLN A 115 4.88 6.14 -2.34
CA GLN A 115 5.70 5.14 -2.98
C GLN A 115 4.80 4.02 -3.50
N VAL A 116 4.95 3.66 -4.76
CA VAL A 116 4.10 2.68 -5.42
C VAL A 116 4.98 1.68 -6.13
N ARG A 117 4.71 0.40 -5.91
CA ARG A 117 5.40 -0.71 -6.56
C ARG A 117 4.39 -1.75 -6.99
N LEU A 118 4.17 -1.88 -8.29
CA LEU A 118 3.20 -2.81 -8.87
C LEU A 118 3.95 -3.90 -9.64
N GLU A 119 4.04 -5.07 -9.04
CA GLU A 119 4.56 -6.28 -9.66
C GLU A 119 3.42 -7.01 -10.40
N ASP A 120 3.76 -8.04 -11.17
CA ASP A 120 2.74 -8.93 -11.69
C ASP A 120 2.11 -9.73 -10.54
N ALA A 121 0.80 -9.52 -10.36
CA ALA A 121 -0.01 -10.15 -9.33
C ALA A 121 -1.02 -11.16 -9.91
N GLY A 122 -0.95 -11.42 -11.22
CA GLY A 122 -1.91 -12.24 -11.95
C GLY A 122 -3.24 -11.53 -12.23
N ASP A 123 -4.11 -12.26 -12.93
CA ASP A 123 -5.44 -11.79 -13.30
C ASP A 123 -6.47 -12.12 -12.22
N LEU A 124 -7.45 -11.22 -12.08
CA LEU A 124 -8.62 -11.36 -11.23
C LEU A 124 -9.86 -11.52 -12.11
N LEU A 125 -10.88 -12.20 -11.56
CA LEU A 125 -12.19 -12.32 -12.19
C LEU A 125 -13.16 -11.27 -11.64
N GLY A 126 -14.01 -10.69 -12.48
CA GLY A 126 -15.08 -9.80 -12.06
C GLY A 126 -14.94 -8.38 -12.59
N ASN A 127 -15.33 -7.40 -11.77
CA ASN A 127 -15.32 -5.98 -12.15
C ASN A 127 -14.06 -5.27 -11.61
N GLU A 128 -13.21 -4.82 -12.53
CA GLU A 128 -12.00 -4.04 -12.25
C GLU A 128 -12.26 -2.81 -11.37
N ASN A 129 -13.42 -2.17 -11.51
CA ASN A 129 -13.80 -0.99 -10.73
C ASN A 129 -13.97 -1.28 -9.24
N TYR A 130 -14.28 -2.53 -8.85
CA TYR A 130 -14.35 -2.89 -7.43
C TYR A 130 -12.96 -2.90 -6.79
N VAL A 131 -11.95 -3.38 -7.50
CA VAL A 131 -10.55 -3.33 -7.03
C VAL A 131 -10.01 -1.90 -7.05
N PHE A 132 -10.39 -1.11 -8.06
CA PHE A 132 -10.13 0.33 -8.08
C PHE A 132 -10.70 1.00 -6.81
N LEU A 133 -11.98 0.77 -6.49
CA LEU A 133 -12.65 1.34 -5.31
C LEU A 133 -11.96 0.91 -4.01
N ILE A 134 -11.52 -0.34 -3.91
CA ILE A 134 -10.75 -0.83 -2.76
C ILE A 134 -9.49 0.02 -2.59
N VAL A 135 -8.66 0.10 -3.62
CA VAL A 135 -7.36 0.79 -3.55
C VAL A 135 -7.55 2.30 -3.32
N GLU A 136 -8.51 2.92 -4.00
CA GLU A 136 -8.86 4.35 -3.82
C GLU A 136 -9.27 4.66 -2.38
N ASN A 137 -10.13 3.83 -1.77
CA ASN A 137 -10.54 4.03 -0.37
C ASN A 137 -9.37 3.86 0.60
N MET A 138 -8.47 2.90 0.34
CA MET A 138 -7.28 2.69 1.16
C MET A 138 -6.32 3.88 1.08
N ILE A 139 -6.07 4.41 -0.11
CA ILE A 139 -5.21 5.57 -0.34
C ILE A 139 -5.81 6.83 0.30
N ASN A 140 -7.10 7.10 0.08
CA ASN A 140 -7.79 8.25 0.66
C ASN A 140 -7.75 8.23 2.20
N ASN A 141 -7.82 7.04 2.80
CA ASN A 141 -7.65 6.89 4.23
C ASN A 141 -6.24 7.24 4.70
N GLY A 142 -5.20 6.75 4.03
CA GLY A 142 -3.81 7.09 4.35
C GLY A 142 -3.51 8.58 4.21
N LEU A 143 -3.90 9.19 3.08
CA LEU A 143 -3.68 10.61 2.82
C LEU A 143 -4.31 11.52 3.88
N TYR A 144 -5.51 11.17 4.35
CA TYR A 144 -6.20 11.93 5.38
C TYR A 144 -5.36 12.01 6.67
N TYR A 145 -4.78 10.90 7.13
CA TYR A 145 -3.96 10.89 8.34
C TYR A 145 -2.58 11.51 8.11
N ALA A 146 -1.93 11.22 6.98
CA ALA A 146 -0.65 11.81 6.60
C ALA A 146 -0.71 13.34 6.50
N GLY A 147 -1.86 13.90 6.08
CA GLY A 147 -2.11 15.35 6.04
C GLY A 147 -2.27 16.03 7.40
N GLN A 148 -2.51 15.27 8.48
CA GLN A 148 -2.66 15.87 9.82
C GLN A 148 -1.31 16.28 10.40
N LYS A 149 -1.22 17.50 10.93
CA LYS A 149 0.02 18.07 11.47
C LYS A 149 0.72 17.19 12.52
N GLN A 150 -0.05 16.45 13.32
CA GLN A 150 0.46 15.57 14.37
C GLN A 150 1.09 14.26 13.85
N TYR A 151 0.68 13.80 12.67
CA TYR A 151 1.16 12.58 12.02
C TYR A 151 2.04 12.86 10.79
N ARG A 152 2.22 14.14 10.44
CA ARG A 152 3.03 14.54 9.29
C ARG A 152 4.48 14.09 9.50
N ASN A 153 4.90 13.14 8.68
CA ASN A 153 6.24 12.59 8.67
C ASN A 153 6.84 12.78 7.28
N ARG A 154 8.02 13.38 7.20
CA ARG A 154 8.72 13.59 5.92
C ARG A 154 9.34 12.29 5.40
N PHE A 155 9.62 11.34 6.29
CA PHE A 155 10.34 10.14 5.96
C PHE A 155 9.45 8.92 5.83
N ALA A 156 8.25 8.91 6.43
CA ALA A 156 7.26 7.87 6.22
C ALA A 156 6.25 8.33 5.15
N LYS A 157 6.24 7.63 4.03
CA LYS A 157 5.36 7.89 2.89
C LYS A 157 4.19 6.91 2.91
N LEU A 158 3.09 7.25 2.26
CA LEU A 158 2.06 6.26 1.96
C LEU A 158 2.62 5.28 0.93
N SER A 159 2.55 3.97 1.18
CA SER A 159 3.01 2.99 0.22
C SER A 159 1.92 2.06 -0.28
N LEU A 160 2.03 1.67 -1.55
CA LEU A 160 1.24 0.59 -2.15
C LEU A 160 2.20 -0.39 -2.81
N HIS A 161 2.21 -1.63 -2.32
CA HIS A 161 2.86 -2.76 -2.97
C HIS A 161 1.81 -3.74 -3.47
N VAL A 162 1.90 -4.13 -4.74
CA VAL A 162 1.06 -5.17 -5.35
C VAL A 162 1.95 -6.28 -5.86
N GLY A 163 1.63 -7.53 -5.52
CA GLY A 163 2.35 -8.71 -6.01
C GLY A 163 1.54 -9.99 -5.83
N LYS A 164 2.10 -11.12 -6.26
CA LYS A 164 1.47 -12.45 -6.14
C LYS A 164 2.05 -13.23 -4.97
N ASP A 165 1.20 -13.86 -4.16
CA ASP A 165 1.61 -14.75 -3.07
C ASP A 165 0.61 -15.91 -2.93
N ARG A 166 1.09 -17.15 -3.08
CA ARG A 166 0.29 -18.39 -2.91
C ARG A 166 -1.08 -18.34 -3.62
N GLY A 167 -1.08 -18.01 -4.91
CA GLY A 167 -2.31 -17.92 -5.70
C GLY A 167 -3.20 -16.70 -5.41
N ASN A 168 -2.77 -15.76 -4.57
CA ASN A 168 -3.49 -14.53 -4.31
C ASN A 168 -2.77 -13.33 -4.92
N ALA A 169 -3.53 -12.39 -5.48
CA ALA A 169 -3.08 -11.02 -5.65
C ALA A 169 -3.09 -10.35 -4.27
N VAL A 170 -1.94 -9.83 -3.84
CA VAL A 170 -1.74 -9.22 -2.53
C VAL A 170 -1.47 -7.74 -2.69
N PHE A 171 -2.28 -6.92 -2.04
CA PHE A 171 -2.12 -5.48 -1.95
C PHE A 171 -1.70 -5.15 -0.52
N ARG A 172 -0.48 -4.63 -0.34
CA ARG A 172 0.00 -4.08 0.93
C ARG A 172 -0.04 -2.57 0.87
N ILE A 173 -0.73 -1.95 1.82
CA ILE A 173 -0.89 -0.51 1.89
C ILE A 173 -0.42 -0.03 3.25
N TYR A 174 0.73 0.65 3.29
CA TYR A 174 1.19 1.30 4.51
C TYR A 174 0.68 2.73 4.57
N ASN A 175 -0.03 3.04 5.66
CA ASN A 175 -0.62 4.33 5.94
C ASN A 175 0.07 4.97 7.16
N PRO A 176 0.86 6.06 6.98
CA PRO A 176 1.39 6.82 8.09
C PRO A 176 0.25 7.38 8.95
N GLY A 177 0.34 7.22 10.26
CA GLY A 177 -0.75 7.63 11.12
C GLY A 177 -0.75 6.98 12.50
N PRO A 178 -1.84 7.17 13.26
CA PRO A 178 -2.03 6.48 14.52
C PRO A 178 -2.28 4.99 14.24
N GLY A 179 -1.74 4.13 15.10
CA GLY A 179 -2.13 2.73 15.14
C GLY A 179 -3.62 2.58 15.50
N ILE A 180 -4.21 1.45 15.10
CA ILE A 180 -5.58 1.08 15.43
C ILE A 180 -5.54 0.21 16.68
N GLY A 181 -6.17 0.65 17.76
CA GLY A 181 -6.24 -0.13 18.99
C GLY A 181 -6.99 -1.46 18.79
N ASP A 182 -6.60 -2.50 19.53
CA ASP A 182 -7.15 -3.86 19.36
C ASP A 182 -8.68 -3.89 19.53
N ASP A 183 -9.23 -3.08 20.44
CA ASP A 183 -10.68 -2.93 20.69
C ASP A 183 -11.47 -2.40 19.48
N PHE A 184 -10.78 -1.89 18.46
CA PHE A 184 -11.36 -1.33 17.24
C PHE A 184 -11.13 -2.21 16.01
N ARG A 185 -10.38 -3.31 16.13
CA ARG A 185 -9.97 -4.16 15.00
C ARG A 185 -11.13 -4.56 14.09
N ASP A 186 -12.27 -4.95 14.67
CA ASP A 186 -13.46 -5.31 13.90
C ASP A 186 -14.38 -4.10 13.66
N LYS A 187 -14.36 -3.13 14.57
CA LYS A 187 -15.23 -1.94 14.51
C LYS A 187 -14.89 -1.02 13.35
N ILE A 188 -13.62 -0.95 12.93
CA ILE A 188 -13.24 -0.09 11.79
C ILE A 188 -13.93 -0.47 10.48
N TYR A 189 -14.40 -1.72 10.37
CA TYR A 189 -15.12 -2.23 9.21
C TYR A 189 -16.64 -2.11 9.34
N GLN A 190 -17.17 -1.63 10.47
CA GLN A 190 -18.61 -1.47 10.67
C GLN A 190 -19.16 -0.28 9.90
N LEU A 191 -20.38 -0.45 9.39
CA LEU A 191 -21.10 0.60 8.66
C LEU A 191 -21.24 1.86 9.54
N GLY A 192 -20.84 3.01 9.00
CA GLY A 192 -20.97 4.30 9.69
C GLY A 192 -19.88 4.56 10.73
N TYR A 193 -18.96 3.63 10.98
CA TYR A 193 -17.85 3.86 11.90
C TYR A 193 -16.82 4.82 11.28
N SER A 194 -16.54 5.92 11.98
CA SER A 194 -15.58 6.92 11.54
C SER A 194 -15.00 7.69 12.72
N THR A 195 -13.68 7.79 12.76
CA THR A 195 -12.96 8.67 13.69
C THR A 195 -12.81 10.10 13.16
N LYS A 196 -13.24 10.37 11.91
CA LYS A 196 -13.07 11.66 11.21
C LYS A 196 -14.17 12.67 11.57
N ARG A 197 -14.57 12.76 12.85
CA ARG A 197 -15.65 13.64 13.32
C ARG A 197 -15.14 15.06 13.61
N SER A 198 -14.96 15.89 12.58
CA SER A 198 -14.72 17.33 12.76
C SER A 198 -15.27 18.18 11.60
N ARG A 199 -15.86 19.34 11.97
CA ARG A 199 -16.55 20.34 11.15
C ARG A 199 -16.03 20.45 9.70
N GLY A 200 -16.80 19.93 8.74
CA GLY A 200 -16.63 20.19 7.31
C GLY A 200 -16.31 18.98 6.43
N HIS A 201 -15.80 17.88 7.01
CA HIS A 201 -15.58 16.64 6.27
C HIS A 201 -16.53 15.54 6.75
N HIS A 202 -17.57 15.27 5.97
CA HIS A 202 -18.49 14.16 6.17
C HIS A 202 -17.80 12.84 5.80
N GLY A 203 -16.84 12.39 6.62
CA GLY A 203 -16.39 11.01 6.55
C GLY A 203 -17.52 10.11 7.05
N LYS A 204 -18.47 9.75 6.17
CA LYS A 204 -19.69 8.98 6.47
C LYS A 204 -19.42 7.56 7.05
N GLY A 205 -18.15 7.18 7.24
CA GLY A 205 -17.76 5.87 7.81
C GLY A 205 -18.03 4.70 6.86
N LEU A 206 -18.05 4.97 5.57
CA LEU A 206 -18.40 3.97 4.55
C LEU A 206 -17.19 3.31 3.91
N GLY A 207 -16.03 3.97 3.87
CA GLY A 207 -14.89 3.53 3.05
C GLY A 207 -14.34 2.15 3.41
N LEU A 208 -13.95 1.93 4.67
CA LEU A 208 -13.42 0.62 5.11
C LEU A 208 -14.50 -0.47 5.14
N TYR A 209 -15.76 -0.10 5.39
CA TYR A 209 -16.89 -1.02 5.25
C TYR A 209 -17.00 -1.53 3.80
N PHE A 210 -17.01 -0.62 2.81
CA PHE A 210 -17.03 -1.01 1.39
C PHE A 210 -15.84 -1.89 1.03
N VAL A 211 -14.63 -1.53 1.46
CA VAL A 211 -13.44 -2.36 1.24
C VAL A 211 -13.66 -3.78 1.76
N LYS A 212 -14.14 -3.92 3.01
CA LYS A 212 -14.39 -5.23 3.62
C LYS A 212 -15.44 -6.03 2.84
N GLN A 213 -16.56 -5.39 2.48
CA GLN A 213 -17.64 -6.05 1.73
C GLN A 213 -17.19 -6.50 0.33
N LEU A 214 -16.46 -5.65 -0.40
CA LEU A 214 -15.93 -5.99 -1.71
C LEU A 214 -14.93 -7.14 -1.59
N VAL A 215 -13.95 -7.06 -0.68
CA VAL A 215 -12.95 -8.11 -0.48
C VAL A 215 -13.61 -9.44 -0.08
N ASN A 216 -14.59 -9.42 0.82
CA ASN A 216 -15.34 -10.62 1.19
C ASN A 216 -16.13 -11.19 -0.01
N GLY A 217 -16.73 -10.35 -0.85
CA GLY A 217 -17.43 -10.78 -2.06
C GLY A 217 -16.50 -11.39 -3.12
N TYR A 218 -15.22 -11.00 -3.10
CA TYR A 218 -14.15 -11.64 -3.87
C TYR A 218 -13.60 -12.92 -3.21
N GLU A 219 -14.21 -13.39 -2.12
CA GLU A 219 -13.73 -14.49 -1.25
C GLU A 219 -12.29 -14.27 -0.77
N GLY A 220 -11.90 -13.00 -0.67
CA GLY A 220 -10.60 -12.57 -0.21
C GLY A 220 -10.56 -12.32 1.29
N SER A 221 -9.41 -11.82 1.74
CA SER A 221 -9.20 -11.42 3.14
C SER A 221 -8.58 -10.03 3.21
N ILE A 222 -8.97 -9.25 4.21
CA ILE A 222 -8.31 -8.02 4.61
C ILE A 222 -7.90 -8.14 6.07
N ASP A 223 -6.64 -7.85 6.35
CA ASP A 223 -6.07 -7.75 7.70
C ASP A 223 -5.23 -6.49 7.79
N PHE A 224 -4.87 -6.09 9.00
CA PHE A 224 -3.93 -5.00 9.23
C PHE A 224 -3.00 -5.29 10.40
N SER A 225 -1.80 -4.71 10.32
CA SER A 225 -0.83 -4.71 11.41
C SER A 225 -0.42 -3.27 11.75
N ASN A 226 -0.28 -2.99 13.05
CA ASN A 226 0.26 -1.72 13.49
C ASN A 226 1.78 -1.75 13.39
N ILE A 227 2.34 -0.79 12.66
CA ILE A 227 3.77 -0.52 12.66
C ILE A 227 4.04 0.44 13.83
N CYS A 228 4.79 -0.05 14.80
CA CYS A 228 5.12 0.70 16.01
C CYS A 228 6.63 0.90 16.10
N ASN A 229 7.03 2.08 16.59
CA ASN A 229 8.42 2.29 16.99
C ASN A 229 8.79 1.30 18.09
N ARG A 230 9.95 0.68 17.97
CA ARG A 230 10.47 -0.32 18.91
C ARG A 230 11.90 0.01 19.30
N GLU A 231 12.30 -0.52 20.46
CA GLU A 231 13.70 -0.44 20.89
C GLU A 231 14.55 -1.40 20.05
N HIS A 232 15.63 -0.87 19.48
CA HIS A 232 16.55 -1.60 18.63
C HIS A 232 17.99 -1.30 19.04
N THR A 233 18.85 -2.29 18.84
CA THR A 233 20.29 -2.14 18.96
C THR A 233 20.89 -2.31 17.57
N TYR A 234 21.50 -1.25 17.05
CA TYR A 234 22.22 -1.26 15.79
C TYR A 234 23.71 -1.36 16.06
N VAL A 235 24.38 -2.23 15.31
CA VAL A 235 25.84 -2.33 15.29
C VAL A 235 26.31 -1.70 13.98
N VAL A 236 27.01 -0.59 14.11
CA VAL A 236 27.57 0.18 13.01
C VAL A 236 29.07 -0.07 12.95
N ARG A 237 29.53 -0.68 11.87
CA ARG A 237 30.95 -0.92 11.60
C ARG A 237 31.42 0.05 10.52
N ILE A 238 32.49 0.77 10.80
CA ILE A 238 33.01 1.83 9.95
C ILE A 238 34.44 1.49 9.59
N GLU A 239 34.72 1.37 8.30
CA GLU A 239 36.07 1.15 7.79
C GLU A 239 36.64 2.48 7.29
N CYS A 240 37.80 2.89 7.81
CA CYS A 240 38.53 4.08 7.37
C CYS A 240 39.35 3.83 6.10
N GLU A 241 39.72 4.89 5.38
CA GLU A 241 40.63 4.77 4.22
C GLU A 241 41.99 4.17 4.59
N SER A 242 42.44 4.33 5.84
CA SER A 242 43.67 3.73 6.38
C SER A 242 43.55 2.21 6.64
N GLY A 243 42.35 1.64 6.56
CA GLY A 243 42.04 0.26 6.97
C GLY A 243 41.70 0.11 8.46
N THR A 244 41.71 1.20 9.23
CA THR A 244 41.24 1.18 10.63
C THR A 244 39.73 0.90 10.68
N VAL A 245 39.30 -0.04 11.53
CA VAL A 245 37.89 -0.37 11.71
C VAL A 245 37.40 0.14 13.06
N VAL A 246 36.33 0.92 13.05
CA VAL A 246 35.66 1.45 14.25
C VAL A 246 34.27 0.83 14.35
N ASN A 247 33.98 0.20 15.49
CA ASN A 247 32.64 -0.30 15.80
C ASN A 247 31.92 0.64 16.75
N ARG A 248 30.64 0.87 16.49
CA ARG A 248 29.73 1.64 17.33
C ARG A 248 28.45 0.86 17.54
N ILE A 249 27.97 0.87 18.77
CA ILE A 249 26.68 0.30 19.14
C ILE A 249 25.75 1.49 19.37
N ILE A 250 24.59 1.47 18.73
CA ILE A 250 23.57 2.51 18.83
C ILE A 250 22.33 1.85 19.38
N GLU A 251 21.91 2.28 20.56
CA GLU A 251 20.66 1.83 21.19
C GLU A 251 19.57 2.86 20.95
N THR A 252 18.40 2.41 20.52
CA THR A 252 17.20 3.23 20.41
C THR A 252 16.20 2.88 21.50
N ALA A 253 15.51 3.90 22.02
CA ALA A 253 14.40 3.81 22.95
C ALA A 253 13.14 4.41 22.34
N VAL A 254 12.00 4.15 22.97
CA VAL A 254 10.76 4.88 22.71
C VAL A 254 10.48 5.77 23.92
N ASN A 255 10.27 7.07 23.70
CA ASN A 255 9.94 8.00 24.78
C ASN A 255 8.46 7.91 25.19
N ASP A 256 8.07 8.62 26.25
CA ASP A 256 6.69 8.66 26.76
C ASP A 256 5.64 9.13 25.74
N ARG A 257 6.08 9.76 24.64
CA ARG A 257 5.22 10.23 23.54
C ARG A 257 5.19 9.25 22.36
N GLY A 258 5.76 8.05 22.50
CA GLY A 258 5.80 7.04 21.44
C GLY A 258 6.80 7.33 20.31
N LYS A 259 7.66 8.36 20.45
CA LYS A 259 8.64 8.72 19.42
C LYS A 259 9.97 8.04 19.67
N PRO A 260 10.70 7.62 18.62
CA PRO A 260 11.95 6.93 18.79
C PRO A 260 13.08 7.93 19.07
N VAL A 261 13.98 7.56 19.96
CA VAL A 261 15.11 8.35 20.45
C VAL A 261 16.35 7.46 20.57
N CYS A 262 17.54 8.03 20.54
CA CYS A 262 18.78 7.33 20.86
C CYS A 262 19.01 7.35 22.38
N LYS A 263 19.60 6.28 22.92
CA LYS A 263 20.22 6.28 24.26
C LYS A 263 21.70 6.64 24.09
N ASP A 264 22.15 7.68 24.78
CA ASP A 264 23.57 8.03 24.89
C ASP A 264 24.30 7.08 25.86
N GLU A 265 25.64 7.16 25.94
CA GLU A 265 26.49 6.33 26.81
C GLU A 265 26.08 6.40 28.31
N ASN A 266 25.46 7.51 28.71
CA ASN A 266 24.94 7.73 30.07
C ASN A 266 23.47 7.29 30.24
N GLY A 267 22.85 6.69 29.22
CA GLY A 267 21.43 6.31 29.20
C GLY A 267 20.47 7.49 29.00
N ALA A 268 20.98 8.69 28.72
CA ALA A 268 20.15 9.86 28.40
C ALA A 268 19.48 9.70 27.03
N GLN A 269 18.22 10.13 26.92
CA GLN A 269 17.47 10.04 25.67
C GLN A 269 17.69 11.28 24.79
N GLU A 270 18.31 11.09 23.63
CA GLU A 270 18.56 12.15 22.65
C GLU A 270 17.84 11.90 21.32
N LYS A 271 17.51 12.96 20.58
CA LYS A 271 16.83 12.83 19.28
C LYS A 271 17.76 12.33 18.17
N GLU A 272 19.05 12.54 18.32
CA GLU A 272 20.08 12.14 17.37
C GLU A 272 21.33 11.76 18.15
N LEU A 273 22.07 10.76 17.67
CA LEU A 273 23.37 10.41 18.21
C LEU A 273 24.44 10.93 17.26
N ARG A 274 25.40 11.70 17.80
CA ARG A 274 26.48 12.30 17.03
C ARG A 274 27.82 11.75 17.50
N PHE A 275 28.60 11.24 16.55
CA PHE A 275 29.97 10.81 16.82
C PHE A 275 30.87 11.10 15.64
N SER A 276 32.17 11.16 15.88
CA SER A 276 33.18 11.45 14.87
C SER A 276 34.24 10.37 14.80
N VAL A 277 34.78 10.20 13.61
CA VAL A 277 35.94 9.35 13.32
C VAL A 277 37.07 10.27 12.88
N SER A 278 38.28 10.02 13.36
CA SER A 278 39.47 10.87 13.15
C SER A 278 40.03 10.83 11.72
N GLU A 279 39.38 10.12 10.81
CA GLU A 279 39.80 9.95 9.42
C GLU A 279 38.57 9.84 8.50
N ARG A 280 38.84 9.76 7.19
CA ARG A 280 37.81 9.47 6.19
C ARG A 280 37.39 8.01 6.22
N ILE A 281 36.12 7.78 5.89
CA ILE A 281 35.53 6.45 5.83
C ILE A 281 35.49 5.95 4.39
N ARG A 282 35.81 4.66 4.20
CA ARG A 282 35.69 3.92 2.95
C ARG A 282 34.35 3.22 2.85
N SER A 283 33.93 2.58 3.93
CA SER A 283 32.69 1.81 3.99
C SER A 283 32.03 1.98 5.36
N LEU A 284 30.72 1.79 5.37
CA LEU A 284 29.91 1.79 6.58
C LEU A 284 28.90 0.64 6.48
N GLU A 285 28.94 -0.25 7.46
CA GLU A 285 28.03 -1.37 7.57
C GLU A 285 27.08 -1.13 8.75
N VAL A 286 25.77 -1.27 8.53
CA VAL A 286 24.75 -1.23 9.58
C VAL A 286 24.11 -2.60 9.67
N SER A 287 24.09 -3.16 10.87
CA SER A 287 23.38 -4.41 11.17
C SER A 287 22.52 -4.19 12.41
N ARG A 288 21.35 -4.84 12.46
CA ARG A 288 20.50 -4.84 13.64
C ARG A 288 20.82 -6.09 14.45
N HIS A 289 21.02 -5.97 15.77
CA HIS A 289 21.45 -7.08 16.62
C HIS A 289 20.50 -8.30 16.58
N ALA A 290 19.20 -8.06 16.34
CA ALA A 290 18.20 -9.12 16.23
C ALA A 290 18.18 -9.81 14.85
N ASP A 291 18.70 -9.16 13.81
CA ASP A 291 18.58 -9.60 12.41
C ASP A 291 19.96 -10.03 11.86
N LYS A 292 19.96 -10.94 10.90
CA LYS A 292 21.21 -11.41 10.24
C LYS A 292 21.58 -10.60 8.99
N LYS A 293 20.81 -9.58 8.65
CA LYS A 293 21.06 -8.74 7.47
C LYS A 293 21.98 -7.59 7.85
N THR A 294 23.01 -7.39 7.03
CA THR A 294 23.95 -6.27 7.13
C THR A 294 23.86 -5.45 5.86
N HIS A 295 23.62 -4.16 6.02
CA HIS A 295 23.56 -3.20 4.91
C HIS A 295 24.89 -2.48 4.80
N VAL A 296 25.54 -2.57 3.64
CA VAL A 296 26.86 -1.99 3.38
C VAL A 296 26.73 -0.80 2.46
N PHE A 297 27.31 0.32 2.86
CA PHE A 297 27.33 1.57 2.13
C PHE A 297 28.78 1.95 1.84
N THR A 298 29.10 2.27 0.58
CA THR A 298 30.47 2.61 0.14
C THR A 298 30.55 3.95 -0.59
N GLU A 299 29.40 4.57 -0.89
CA GLU A 299 29.32 5.79 -1.71
C GLU A 299 29.33 7.05 -0.85
N PHE A 300 30.51 7.39 -0.33
CA PHE A 300 30.69 8.63 0.45
C PHE A 300 31.46 9.68 -0.35
N GLY A 301 30.86 10.87 -0.49
CA GLY A 301 31.49 11.98 -1.20
C GLY A 301 32.69 12.55 -0.45
N ARG A 302 33.71 13.02 -1.19
CA ARG A 302 34.92 13.64 -0.60
C ARG A 302 34.63 14.95 0.16
N THR A 303 33.57 15.65 -0.22
CA THR A 303 33.09 16.88 0.40
C THR A 303 31.57 16.92 0.32
N GLY A 304 30.91 17.21 1.43
CA GLY A 304 29.45 17.30 1.49
C GLY A 304 28.84 16.30 2.47
N LYS A 305 27.51 16.36 2.56
CA LYS A 305 26.70 15.53 3.44
C LYS A 305 26.05 14.42 2.62
N THR A 306 26.47 13.18 2.83
CA THR A 306 25.78 11.99 2.31
C THR A 306 24.73 11.58 3.33
N SER A 307 23.49 11.35 2.90
CA SER A 307 22.41 10.86 3.77
C SER A 307 22.01 9.47 3.31
N VAL A 308 22.01 8.53 4.24
CA VAL A 308 21.62 7.13 4.03
C VAL A 308 20.35 6.86 4.83
N LEU A 309 19.39 6.18 4.22
CA LEU A 309 18.16 5.73 4.87
C LEU A 309 18.22 4.21 5.05
N ASP A 310 17.45 3.73 6.02
CA ASP A 310 17.20 2.31 6.20
C ASP A 310 16.63 1.67 4.92
N PRO A 311 17.35 0.74 4.28
CA PRO A 311 16.93 0.16 3.00
C PRO A 311 15.95 -1.02 3.18
N GLU A 312 15.72 -1.51 4.40
CA GLU A 312 14.81 -2.64 4.61
C GLU A 312 13.34 -2.25 4.35
N HIS A 313 12.97 -1.02 4.71
CA HIS A 313 11.66 -0.45 4.46
C HIS A 313 11.78 0.93 3.81
N PRO A 314 11.90 1.01 2.46
CA PRO A 314 12.10 2.27 1.75
C PRO A 314 10.97 3.30 1.94
N ASP A 315 9.74 2.85 2.19
CA ASP A 315 8.56 3.66 2.42
C ASP A 315 8.48 4.24 3.83
N HIS A 316 9.01 3.53 4.82
CA HIS A 316 9.04 3.95 6.21
C HIS A 316 10.39 3.59 6.88
N PRO A 317 11.51 4.19 6.43
CA PRO A 317 12.83 3.86 6.94
C PRO A 317 12.89 4.08 8.45
N ALA A 318 13.38 3.10 9.21
CA ALA A 318 13.42 3.17 10.68
C ALA A 318 14.53 4.11 11.20
N TRP A 319 15.51 4.43 10.36
CA TRP A 319 16.60 5.32 10.70
C TRP A 319 17.15 6.06 9.48
N ARG A 320 17.81 7.16 9.77
CA ARG A 320 18.60 7.95 8.82
C ARG A 320 19.97 8.19 9.41
N MET A 321 20.98 8.09 8.56
CA MET A 321 22.35 8.40 8.93
C MET A 321 22.92 9.45 7.99
N ASP A 322 23.38 10.54 8.58
CA ASP A 322 24.00 11.63 7.87
C ASP A 322 25.52 11.57 8.08
N VAL A 323 26.27 11.33 7.01
CA VAL A 323 27.73 11.27 7.00
C VAL A 323 28.27 12.54 6.36
N THR A 324 29.06 13.30 7.12
CA THR A 324 29.71 14.53 6.63
C THR A 324 31.22 14.39 6.73
N GLY A 325 31.88 14.27 5.57
CA GLY A 325 33.34 14.24 5.49
C GLY A 325 33.94 15.64 5.68
N LYS A 326 34.86 15.78 6.64
CA LYS A 326 35.74 16.95 6.80
C LYS A 326 37.18 16.56 6.45
N VAL A 327 38.08 17.54 6.35
CA VAL A 327 39.48 17.32 5.94
C VAL A 327 40.23 16.39 6.90
N SER A 328 39.94 16.46 8.19
CA SER A 328 40.65 15.72 9.25
C SER A 328 39.76 14.81 10.10
N ALA A 329 38.47 14.70 9.78
CA ALA A 329 37.52 13.86 10.53
C ALA A 329 36.25 13.61 9.70
N THR A 330 35.55 12.52 9.98
CA THR A 330 34.20 12.27 9.46
C THR A 330 33.21 12.37 10.60
N GLU A 331 32.19 13.20 10.44
CA GLU A 331 31.10 13.35 11.40
C GLU A 331 29.91 12.52 10.95
N ILE A 332 29.40 11.68 11.85
CA ILE A 332 28.28 10.79 11.59
C ILE A 332 27.17 11.13 12.58
N ILE A 333 25.97 11.38 12.06
CA ILE A 333 24.77 11.65 12.85
C ILE A 333 23.77 10.55 12.54
N PHE A 334 23.43 9.76 13.54
CA PHE A 334 22.36 8.78 13.46
C PHE A 334 21.07 9.35 14.03
N ARG A 335 19.97 9.18 13.30
CA ARG A 335 18.63 9.65 13.66
C ARG A 335 17.65 8.49 13.52
N PRO A 336 17.07 7.99 14.61
CA PRO A 336 15.94 7.09 14.49
C PRO A 336 14.75 7.88 13.94
N LEU A 337 13.99 7.25 13.05
CA LEU A 337 12.86 7.85 12.38
C LEU A 337 11.57 7.23 12.88
N ASP A 338 10.54 8.05 12.94
CA ASP A 338 9.21 7.58 13.30
C ASP A 338 8.65 6.76 12.14
N THR A 339 8.23 5.53 12.43
CA THR A 339 7.62 4.60 11.46
C THR A 339 6.18 4.26 11.84
N MET A 340 5.58 5.03 12.76
CA MET A 340 4.22 4.78 13.20
C MET A 340 3.24 4.87 12.04
N GLY A 341 2.47 3.79 11.88
CA GLY A 341 1.45 3.68 10.87
C GLY A 341 0.74 2.34 10.96
N VAL A 342 -0.08 2.08 9.95
CA VAL A 342 -0.86 0.85 9.83
C VAL A 342 -0.59 0.28 8.45
N GLU A 343 -0.15 -0.97 8.39
CA GLU A 343 -0.04 -1.72 7.14
C GLU A 343 -1.27 -2.60 6.98
N PHE A 344 -2.06 -2.32 5.94
CA PHE A 344 -3.18 -3.16 5.54
C PHE A 344 -2.70 -4.18 4.51
N THR A 345 -3.09 -5.44 4.67
CA THR A 345 -2.85 -6.51 3.70
C THR A 345 -4.19 -7.02 3.18
N ILE A 346 -4.43 -6.85 1.88
CA ILE A 346 -5.60 -7.38 1.18
C ILE A 346 -5.13 -8.52 0.28
N ARG A 347 -5.83 -9.64 0.32
CA ARG A 347 -5.56 -10.83 -0.50
C ARG A 347 -6.82 -11.17 -1.28
N ILE A 348 -6.70 -11.28 -2.60
CA ILE A 348 -7.79 -11.68 -3.50
C ILE A 348 -7.31 -12.90 -4.31
N PRO A 349 -8.05 -14.02 -4.33
CA PRO A 349 -7.72 -15.18 -5.15
C PRO A 349 -7.60 -14.82 -6.64
N THR A 350 -6.51 -15.23 -7.29
CA THR A 350 -6.35 -15.03 -8.74
C THR A 350 -7.25 -15.97 -9.52
N ALA A 351 -7.58 -15.60 -10.77
CA ALA A 351 -8.34 -16.44 -11.69
C ALA A 351 -7.71 -17.84 -11.83
N GLU A 352 -6.38 -17.90 -11.99
CA GLU A 352 -5.62 -19.14 -12.05
C GLU A 352 -5.78 -20.00 -10.78
N SER A 353 -5.74 -19.38 -9.60
CA SER A 353 -5.86 -20.12 -8.32
C SER A 353 -7.23 -20.75 -8.13
N ARG A 354 -8.28 -20.12 -8.69
CA ARG A 354 -9.65 -20.63 -8.63
C ARG A 354 -9.79 -21.91 -9.43
N LEU A 355 -9.04 -22.06 -10.53
CA LEU A 355 -9.01 -23.28 -11.33
C LEU A 355 -8.37 -24.48 -10.61
N ASP A 356 -7.59 -24.25 -9.54
CA ASP A 356 -6.92 -25.32 -8.81
C ASP A 356 -7.90 -25.99 -7.81
N PRO A 357 -8.25 -27.27 -7.99
CA PRO A 357 -9.14 -27.98 -7.09
C PRO A 357 -8.64 -28.05 -5.64
N GLN A 358 -7.33 -27.97 -5.42
CA GLN A 358 -6.72 -28.05 -4.08
C GLN A 358 -6.64 -26.69 -3.38
N TYR A 359 -6.89 -25.59 -4.10
CA TYR A 359 -6.83 -24.24 -3.53
C TYR A 359 -7.85 -24.06 -2.41
N HIS A 360 -9.09 -24.46 -2.65
CA HIS A 360 -10.19 -24.36 -1.68
C HIS A 360 -9.92 -25.16 -0.40
N ASP A 361 -9.28 -26.33 -0.51
CA ASP A 361 -8.91 -27.18 0.63
C ASP A 361 -7.80 -26.55 1.50
N SER A 362 -6.87 -25.83 0.88
CA SER A 362 -5.73 -25.20 1.57
C SER A 362 -6.10 -23.88 2.26
N VAL A 363 -7.08 -23.14 1.72
CA VAL A 363 -7.54 -21.84 2.24
C VAL A 363 -8.51 -22.00 3.42
N GLN A 364 -9.39 -23.02 3.40
CA GLN A 364 -10.30 -23.31 4.51
C GLN A 364 -9.60 -23.64 5.84
N GLN A 365 -8.35 -24.11 5.81
CA GLN A 365 -7.57 -24.39 7.03
C GLN A 365 -6.91 -23.16 7.65
N LEU A 366 -6.89 -22.02 6.96
CA LEU A 366 -6.11 -20.83 7.33
C LEU A 366 -6.95 -19.57 7.57
N LEU A 367 -8.22 -19.54 7.16
CA LEU A 367 -9.12 -18.44 7.44
C LEU A 367 -9.79 -18.63 8.82
N PRO A 368 -9.85 -17.60 9.69
CA PRO A 368 -10.79 -17.63 10.80
C PRO A 368 -12.22 -17.80 10.25
N GLU A 369 -13.08 -18.52 10.98
CA GLU A 369 -14.47 -18.72 10.56
C GLU A 369 -15.10 -17.37 10.17
N PRO A 370 -15.84 -17.29 9.05
CA PRO A 370 -16.55 -16.07 8.70
C PRO A 370 -17.50 -15.71 9.84
N ASP A 371 -17.41 -14.47 10.31
CA ASP A 371 -18.33 -13.95 11.32
C ASP A 371 -19.78 -14.11 10.83
N ALA A 372 -20.67 -14.45 11.77
CA ALA A 372 -22.10 -14.56 11.50
C ALA A 372 -22.60 -13.28 10.80
N PRO A 373 -23.46 -13.38 9.78
CA PRO A 373 -24.01 -12.21 9.11
C PRO A 373 -24.71 -11.32 10.13
N ASP A 374 -24.44 -10.02 10.07
CA ASP A 374 -25.05 -9.01 10.92
C ASP A 374 -26.59 -9.13 10.78
N GLU A 375 -27.31 -9.47 11.85
CA GLU A 375 -28.72 -9.87 11.79
C GLU A 375 -29.68 -8.71 11.41
N ASN A 376 -29.16 -7.50 11.16
CA ASN A 376 -29.98 -6.38 10.72
C ASN A 376 -29.15 -5.28 10.00
N PRO A 377 -28.75 -5.46 8.73
CA PRO A 377 -28.04 -4.41 8.00
C PRO A 377 -29.01 -3.24 7.74
N GLU A 378 -28.73 -2.06 8.30
CA GLU A 378 -29.43 -0.85 7.88
C GLU A 378 -29.04 -0.52 6.43
N PRO A 379 -30.01 -0.16 5.56
CA PRO A 379 -29.72 0.10 4.16
C PRO A 379 -28.80 1.32 4.00
N VAL A 380 -27.76 1.17 3.18
CA VAL A 380 -26.73 2.21 2.90
C VAL A 380 -27.36 3.50 2.38
N SER A 381 -28.52 3.41 1.73
CA SER A 381 -29.31 4.54 1.23
C SER A 381 -29.68 5.59 2.29
N LYS A 382 -29.91 5.19 3.55
CA LYS A 382 -30.25 6.11 4.65
C LYS A 382 -29.14 7.10 5.01
N LEU A 383 -27.89 6.83 4.63
CA LEU A 383 -26.74 7.70 4.90
C LEU A 383 -26.39 8.60 3.70
N ILE A 384 -27.03 8.41 2.55
CA ILE A 384 -26.79 9.18 1.32
C ILE A 384 -27.68 10.42 1.23
N GLU A 385 -28.79 10.47 1.96
CA GLU A 385 -29.82 11.52 1.86
C GLU A 385 -29.50 12.89 2.49
N ASP A 386 -28.31 13.11 3.05
CA ASP A 386 -27.84 14.44 3.51
C ASP A 386 -26.51 14.88 2.86
#